data_AF-A0AAE9EKW8-F1
#
_entry.id   AF-A0AAE9EKW8-F1
#
_cell.length_a   1.000
_cell.length_b   1.000
_cell.length_c   1.000
_cell.angle_alpha   90.00
_cell.angle_beta   90.00
_cell.angle_gamma   90.00
#
_symmetry.space_group_name_H-M   'P 1'
#
loop_
_entity.id
_entity.type
_entity.pdbx_description
1 polymer ?
#
loop_
_entity_poly.entity_id
_entity_poly.type
_entity_poly.pdbx_seq_one_letter_code
_entity_poly.pdbx_strand_id
1 'polypeptide(L)'
;MPETPMSKQSLQPNKTEMWIDAENVSNEGFVHVFHHLDKKSLVNCILACRRFQKLISNDSFWVEHARLNGTTDVLPPLNWRRAVTQKKFDGNDDGQIQVTNLNFDMKRMVFTGHGYSTITPKFESHFENARDQTIRGVLRSDDFLIRGPADGIRMETVEGHPDISKCFAFSYTSGAILVFIDFVSHGIDPWVMDYVRPKIRISQKVSHRNDCSARLSFAVQLNYNETQWIQEIGMRQTNENVDQKRFKSVNKEWEQWSGSEWEDWVLELNGYPSGMRHLTVLNEGKDGLFWAGHYGPKVANIQIQIIMPETPMLKQLAADTEKCREDEAPVAVEEENRFGFGGHRLRLRHGMWAVPPAQFREMEDDEDE
;
A
#
# COMPACT_ATOMS: atom_id res chain seq x y z
N MET A 1 7.37 18.51 86.14
CA MET A 1 6.47 18.45 84.96
C MET A 1 6.37 19.84 84.36
N PRO A 2 6.14 19.99 83.04
CA PRO A 2 6.45 19.09 81.91
C PRO A 2 7.59 19.73 81.05
N GLU A 3 8.01 19.28 79.87
CA GLU A 3 7.86 18.04 79.08
C GLU A 3 9.26 17.44 78.80
N THR A 4 9.38 16.49 77.86
CA THR A 4 10.58 16.24 77.06
C THR A 4 10.12 15.79 75.66
N PRO A 5 10.61 16.35 74.55
CA PRO A 5 10.04 16.08 73.23
C PRO A 5 10.37 14.68 72.73
N MET A 6 9.38 13.97 72.18
CA MET A 6 9.59 12.70 71.49
C MET A 6 10.50 12.88 70.27
N SER A 7 11.55 12.07 70.16
CA SER A 7 12.33 11.97 68.93
C SER A 7 11.48 11.38 67.81
N LYS A 8 11.17 12.16 66.78
CA LYS A 8 10.64 11.64 65.52
C LYS A 8 11.71 10.75 64.87
N GLN A 9 11.58 9.44 64.98
CA GLN A 9 12.32 8.53 64.11
C GLN A 9 11.84 8.74 62.67
N SER A 10 12.70 9.34 61.85
CA SER A 10 12.48 9.40 60.41
C SER A 10 12.57 7.99 59.85
N LEU A 11 11.47 7.43 59.36
CA LEU A 11 11.54 6.29 58.44
C LEU A 11 12.26 6.77 57.17
N GLN A 12 13.55 6.43 57.07
CA GLN A 12 14.24 6.41 55.78
C GLN A 12 13.49 5.41 54.89
N PRO A 13 13.03 5.80 53.69
CA PRO A 13 12.50 4.82 52.75
C PRO A 13 13.66 3.92 52.34
N ASN A 14 13.61 2.65 52.75
CA ASN A 14 14.55 1.62 52.30
C ASN A 14 14.38 1.45 50.79
N LYS A 15 15.14 2.22 50.02
CA LYS A 15 15.26 2.07 48.57
C LYS A 15 16.20 0.90 48.31
N THR A 16 15.73 -0.30 48.65
CA THR A 16 16.39 -1.55 48.29
C THR A 16 16.42 -1.62 46.76
N GLU A 17 17.57 -1.34 46.17
CA GLU A 17 17.77 -1.56 44.73
C GLU A 17 17.63 -3.05 44.48
N MET A 18 16.49 -3.43 43.90
CA MET A 18 16.15 -4.81 43.66
C MET A 18 16.82 -5.25 42.36
N TRP A 19 18.08 -5.69 42.48
CA TRP A 19 18.85 -6.27 41.38
C TRP A 19 18.23 -7.60 40.97
N ILE A 20 17.32 -7.55 39.99
CA ILE A 20 16.77 -8.74 39.34
C ILE A 20 17.78 -9.15 38.26
N ASP A 21 18.35 -10.35 38.40
CA ASP A 21 19.13 -10.94 37.32
C ASP A 21 18.21 -11.29 36.13
N ALA A 22 18.59 -10.86 34.93
CA ALA A 22 17.89 -11.14 33.70
C ALA A 22 17.82 -12.65 33.38
N GLU A 23 18.73 -13.47 33.93
CA GLU A 23 18.65 -14.93 33.82
C GLU A 23 17.43 -15.50 34.55
N ASN A 24 17.06 -14.93 35.70
CA ASN A 24 15.97 -15.40 36.57
C ASN A 24 14.57 -14.94 36.14
N VAL A 25 14.45 -13.97 35.23
CA VAL A 25 13.16 -13.53 34.67
C VAL A 25 12.66 -14.57 33.66
N SER A 26 11.38 -14.94 33.72
CA SER A 26 10.78 -15.90 32.79
C SER A 26 10.69 -15.35 31.35
N ASN A 27 10.61 -16.24 30.36
CA ASN A 27 10.41 -15.83 28.96
C ASN A 27 9.11 -15.05 28.77
N GLU A 28 8.05 -15.44 29.48
CA GLU A 28 6.75 -14.74 29.49
C GLU A 28 6.87 -13.32 30.07
N GLY A 29 7.63 -13.16 31.16
CA GLY A 29 7.92 -11.85 31.75
C GLY A 29 8.62 -10.91 30.76
N PHE A 30 9.62 -11.40 30.03
CA PHE A 30 10.25 -10.63 28.95
C PHE A 30 9.28 -10.30 27.81
N VAL A 31 8.46 -11.25 27.37
CA VAL A 31 7.45 -11.02 26.32
C VAL A 31 6.47 -9.91 26.74
N HIS A 32 5.96 -9.94 27.97
CA HIS A 32 5.11 -8.86 28.50
C HIS A 32 5.80 -7.50 28.50
N VAL A 33 7.09 -7.42 28.87
CA VAL A 33 7.87 -6.16 28.77
C VAL A 33 7.99 -5.73 27.30
N PHE A 34 8.36 -6.64 26.40
CA PHE A 34 8.57 -6.35 24.98
C PHE A 34 7.31 -5.84 24.29
N HIS A 35 6.11 -6.28 24.69
CA HIS A 35 4.86 -5.75 24.13
C HIS A 35 4.67 -4.24 24.36
N HIS A 36 5.28 -3.67 25.41
CA HIS A 36 5.17 -2.25 25.76
C HIS A 36 6.36 -1.41 25.27
N LEU A 37 7.33 -2.02 24.57
CA LEU A 37 8.49 -1.32 24.01
C LEU A 37 8.16 -0.71 22.64
N ASP A 38 8.75 0.46 22.37
CA ASP A 38 8.68 1.06 21.05
C ASP A 38 9.51 0.27 20.02
N LYS A 39 9.21 0.51 18.73
CA LYS A 39 9.88 -0.15 17.59
C LYS A 39 11.41 -0.10 17.64
N LYS A 40 12.02 1.02 18.07
CA LYS A 40 13.48 1.16 18.15
C LYS A 40 14.05 0.33 19.29
N SER A 41 13.41 0.38 20.47
CA SER A 41 13.81 -0.46 21.61
C SER A 41 13.66 -1.95 21.31
N LEU A 42 12.59 -2.37 20.65
CA LEU A 42 12.41 -3.76 20.19
C LEU A 42 13.52 -4.22 19.24
N VAL A 43 13.90 -3.41 18.25
CA VAL A 43 15.03 -3.71 17.36
C VAL A 43 16.33 -3.84 18.15
N ASN A 44 16.57 -2.98 19.13
CA ASN A 44 17.75 -3.10 20.01
C ASN A 44 17.71 -4.38 20.86
N CYS A 45 16.55 -4.79 21.38
CA CYS A 45 16.38 -6.03 22.12
C CYS A 45 16.68 -7.27 21.26
N ILE A 46 16.33 -7.28 19.97
CA ILE A 46 16.71 -8.36 19.04
C ILE A 46 18.24 -8.49 18.94
N LEU A 47 18.96 -7.36 18.94
CA LEU A 47 20.42 -7.34 18.84
C LEU A 47 21.13 -7.64 20.18
N ALA A 48 20.46 -7.45 21.32
CA ALA A 48 21.06 -7.56 22.65
C ALA A 48 21.50 -8.99 22.99
N CYS A 49 20.68 -10.01 22.71
CA CYS A 49 21.07 -11.40 22.95
C CYS A 49 20.22 -12.42 22.14
N ARG A 50 20.77 -13.62 21.94
CA ARG A 50 20.08 -14.74 21.25
C ARG A 50 18.76 -15.14 21.91
N ARG A 51 18.62 -14.96 23.23
CA ARG A 51 17.37 -15.26 23.97
C ARG A 51 16.25 -14.30 23.53
N PHE A 52 16.52 -13.01 23.52
CA PHE A 52 15.55 -11.98 23.10
C PHE A 52 15.26 -12.08 21.60
N GLN A 53 16.29 -12.32 20.78
CA GLN A 53 16.11 -12.61 19.35
C GLN A 53 15.10 -13.74 19.12
N LYS A 54 15.23 -14.88 19.84
CA LYS A 54 14.31 -16.02 19.70
C LYS A 54 12.88 -15.68 20.14
N LEU A 55 12.69 -14.93 21.22
CA LEU A 55 11.36 -14.53 21.70
C LEU A 55 10.67 -13.58 20.72
N ILE A 56 11.40 -12.58 20.22
CA ILE A 56 10.87 -11.54 19.33
C ILE A 56 10.74 -12.05 17.87
N SER A 57 11.45 -13.11 17.47
CA SER A 57 11.32 -13.70 16.12
C SER A 57 10.17 -14.70 15.99
N ASN A 58 9.35 -14.90 17.03
CA ASN A 58 8.20 -15.79 16.99
C ASN A 58 6.96 -15.06 16.43
N ASP A 59 6.27 -15.65 15.44
CA ASP A 59 5.03 -15.10 14.88
C ASP A 59 3.94 -14.85 15.95
N SER A 60 3.85 -15.71 16.98
CA SER A 60 2.88 -15.54 18.06
C SER A 60 3.11 -14.25 18.86
N PHE A 61 4.37 -13.79 18.97
CA PHE A 61 4.70 -12.51 19.59
C PHE A 61 4.10 -11.35 18.77
N TRP A 62 4.27 -11.36 17.45
CA TRP A 62 3.76 -10.29 16.58
C TRP A 62 2.23 -10.27 16.51
N VAL A 63 1.57 -11.42 16.58
CA VAL A 63 0.10 -11.51 16.64
C VAL A 63 -0.46 -10.84 17.90
N GLU A 64 0.08 -11.14 19.08
CA GLU A 64 -0.37 -10.49 20.32
C GLU A 64 0.13 -9.03 20.43
N HIS A 65 1.30 -8.69 19.87
CA HIS A 65 1.79 -7.31 19.81
C HIS A 65 0.86 -6.42 18.95
N ALA A 66 0.43 -6.90 17.79
CA ALA A 66 -0.57 -6.23 16.96
C ALA A 66 -1.92 -6.08 17.67
N ARG A 67 -2.34 -7.10 18.42
CA ARG A 67 -3.58 -7.09 19.22
C ARG A 67 -3.55 -6.02 20.31
N LEU A 68 -2.46 -5.94 21.07
CA LEU A 68 -2.31 -4.96 22.15
C LEU A 68 -2.23 -3.52 21.62
N ASN A 69 -1.64 -3.32 20.42
CA ASN A 69 -1.51 -2.02 19.79
C ASN A 69 -2.69 -1.64 18.87
N GLY A 70 -3.71 -2.49 18.74
CA GLY A 70 -4.90 -2.22 17.90
C GLY A 70 -4.65 -2.28 16.39
N THR A 71 -3.53 -2.86 15.94
CA THR A 71 -3.12 -2.95 14.53
C THR A 71 -3.30 -4.35 13.95
N THR A 72 -4.39 -5.05 14.32
CA THR A 72 -4.66 -6.43 13.88
C THR A 72 -5.07 -6.54 12.42
N ASP A 73 -5.47 -5.43 11.81
CA ASP A 73 -5.88 -5.28 10.41
C ASP A 73 -4.73 -5.45 9.42
N VAL A 74 -3.49 -5.14 9.82
CA VAL A 74 -2.30 -5.35 8.97
C VAL A 74 -1.97 -6.83 8.76
N LEU A 75 -2.46 -7.72 9.65
CA LEU A 75 -2.12 -9.15 9.66
C LEU A 75 -2.95 -9.94 8.63
N PRO A 76 -2.39 -11.02 8.05
CA PRO A 76 -3.16 -11.92 7.22
C PRO A 76 -4.30 -12.59 8.01
N PRO A 77 -5.40 -12.95 7.35
CA PRO A 77 -6.51 -13.69 7.97
C PRO A 77 -6.08 -14.98 8.70
N LEU A 78 -6.84 -15.35 9.74
CA LEU A 78 -6.46 -16.42 10.68
C LEU A 78 -6.36 -17.82 10.03
N ASN A 79 -7.25 -18.11 9.09
CA ASN A 79 -7.21 -19.28 8.21
C ASN A 79 -5.86 -19.38 7.45
N TRP A 80 -5.40 -18.28 6.86
CA TRP A 80 -4.13 -18.22 6.13
C TRP A 80 -2.92 -18.36 7.05
N ARG A 81 -2.94 -17.72 8.22
CA ARG A 81 -1.88 -17.91 9.23
C ARG A 81 -1.79 -19.38 9.66
N ARG A 82 -2.92 -20.03 9.95
CA ARG A 82 -2.97 -21.47 10.29
C ARG A 82 -2.45 -22.36 9.15
N ALA A 83 -2.85 -22.09 7.91
CA ALA A 83 -2.39 -22.82 6.72
C ALA A 83 -0.86 -22.75 6.55
N VAL A 84 -0.28 -21.55 6.69
CA VAL A 84 1.19 -21.34 6.68
C VAL A 84 1.88 -22.11 7.82
N THR A 85 1.38 -22.02 9.05
CA THR A 85 1.97 -22.75 10.20
C THR A 85 1.90 -24.27 10.03
N GLN A 86 0.78 -24.78 9.49
CA GLN A 86 0.56 -26.22 9.24
C GLN A 86 1.20 -26.70 7.93
N LYS A 87 1.70 -25.79 7.09
CA LYS A 87 2.19 -26.04 5.72
C LYS A 87 1.18 -26.79 4.86
N LYS A 88 -0.12 -26.57 5.11
CA LYS A 88 -1.24 -27.21 4.42
C LYS A 88 -2.06 -26.16 3.69
N PHE A 89 -2.18 -26.32 2.38
CA PHE A 89 -2.95 -25.47 1.49
C PHE A 89 -3.72 -26.34 0.51
N ASP A 90 -4.88 -25.86 0.07
CA ASP A 90 -5.70 -26.56 -0.92
C ASP A 90 -5.16 -26.27 -2.34
N GLY A 91 -5.33 -27.21 -3.29
CA GLY A 91 -4.87 -27.03 -4.67
C GLY A 91 -3.36 -27.22 -4.89
N ASN A 92 -2.63 -27.71 -3.88
CA ASN A 92 -1.26 -28.21 -4.02
C ASN A 92 -1.18 -29.73 -3.79
N ASP A 93 -2.23 -30.45 -4.20
CA ASP A 93 -2.38 -31.89 -3.97
C ASP A 93 -1.29 -32.72 -4.69
N ASP A 94 -0.79 -32.22 -5.82
CA ASP A 94 0.33 -32.79 -6.59
C ASP A 94 1.72 -32.44 -6.01
N GLY A 95 1.79 -31.64 -4.93
CA GLY A 95 3.04 -31.29 -4.25
C GLY A 95 4.03 -30.41 -5.03
N GLN A 96 3.64 -29.89 -6.20
CA GLN A 96 4.53 -29.15 -7.11
C GLN A 96 5.05 -27.82 -6.51
N ILE A 97 4.31 -27.19 -5.61
CA ILE A 97 4.71 -25.93 -4.97
C ILE A 97 5.41 -26.23 -3.64
N GLN A 98 6.65 -25.75 -3.48
CA GLN A 98 7.42 -25.92 -2.25
C GLN A 98 6.90 -25.02 -1.11
N VAL A 99 5.97 -25.56 -0.33
CA VAL A 99 5.29 -24.85 0.79
C VAL A 99 6.21 -24.51 1.97
N THR A 100 7.36 -25.17 2.11
CA THR A 100 8.30 -24.99 3.23
C THR A 100 8.75 -23.53 3.39
N ASN A 101 9.07 -22.87 2.28
CA ASN A 101 9.57 -21.49 2.26
C ASN A 101 8.47 -20.43 2.35
N LEU A 102 7.19 -20.81 2.21
CA LEU A 102 6.05 -19.91 2.31
C LEU A 102 5.80 -19.53 3.77
N ASN A 103 6.29 -18.36 4.17
CA ASN A 103 6.06 -17.75 5.48
C ASN A 103 5.59 -16.30 5.27
N PHE A 104 4.93 -15.72 6.27
CA PHE A 104 4.59 -14.30 6.27
C PHE A 104 5.58 -13.52 7.15
N ASP A 105 6.06 -12.35 6.71
CA ASP A 105 6.89 -11.49 7.58
C ASP A 105 6.01 -10.67 8.55
N MET A 106 5.47 -11.36 9.58
CA MET A 106 4.64 -10.76 10.63
C MET A 106 5.31 -9.56 11.29
N LYS A 107 6.62 -9.65 11.52
CA LYS A 107 7.44 -8.59 12.11
C LYS A 107 7.39 -7.34 11.25
N ARG A 108 7.66 -7.48 9.95
CA ARG A 108 7.67 -6.36 9.01
C ARG A 108 6.32 -5.70 8.92
N MET A 109 5.24 -6.47 8.72
CA MET A 109 3.88 -5.94 8.61
C MET A 109 3.50 -5.06 9.81
N VAL A 110 3.66 -5.61 11.02
CA VAL A 110 3.34 -4.91 12.28
C VAL A 110 4.27 -3.71 12.52
N PHE A 111 5.55 -3.81 12.17
CA PHE A 111 6.48 -2.69 12.31
C PHE A 111 6.28 -1.55 11.30
N THR A 112 5.77 -1.82 10.10
CA THR A 112 5.47 -0.78 9.12
C THR A 112 4.07 -0.20 9.32
N GLY A 113 3.18 -0.92 9.99
CA GLY A 113 1.74 -0.60 9.98
C GLY A 113 1.16 -0.77 8.58
N HIS A 114 1.69 -1.74 7.82
CA HIS A 114 1.37 -2.02 6.42
C HIS A 114 1.22 -3.54 6.26
N GLY A 115 0.44 -3.96 5.27
CA GLY A 115 0.14 -5.36 5.02
C GLY A 115 -1.26 -5.46 4.43
N TYR A 116 -2.16 -6.16 5.13
CA TYR A 116 -3.54 -6.40 4.68
C TYR A 116 -4.54 -5.30 5.07
N SER A 117 -4.08 -4.27 5.78
CA SER A 117 -4.84 -3.05 6.10
C SER A 117 -5.28 -2.31 4.84
N THR A 118 -6.40 -1.57 4.89
CA THR A 118 -6.82 -0.74 3.74
C THR A 118 -5.80 0.36 3.48
N ILE A 119 -5.26 0.41 2.25
CA ILE A 119 -4.26 1.39 1.84
C ILE A 119 -4.99 2.66 1.40
N THR A 120 -4.72 3.78 2.06
CA THR A 120 -5.22 5.11 1.71
C THR A 120 -4.06 6.00 1.24
N PRO A 121 -4.16 6.69 0.09
CA PRO A 121 -3.11 7.59 -0.39
C PRO A 121 -2.89 8.78 0.54
N LYS A 122 -1.64 9.04 0.94
CA LYS A 122 -1.30 10.05 1.95
C LYS A 122 -0.83 11.38 1.36
N PHE A 123 -1.64 11.96 0.47
CA PHE A 123 -1.32 13.26 -0.15
C PHE A 123 -2.15 14.46 0.36
N GLU A 124 -3.13 14.27 1.25
CA GLU A 124 -3.94 15.36 1.82
C GLU A 124 -3.09 16.49 2.44
N SER A 125 -2.06 16.14 3.21
CA SER A 125 -1.17 17.11 3.85
C SER A 125 -0.44 18.01 2.85
N HIS A 126 -0.22 17.56 1.61
CA HIS A 126 0.36 18.41 0.57
C HIS A 126 -0.63 19.45 0.06
N PHE A 127 -1.94 19.15 0.03
CA PHE A 127 -2.97 20.13 -0.24
C PHE A 127 -3.17 21.09 0.94
N GLU A 128 -3.16 20.60 2.19
CA GLU A 128 -3.29 21.45 3.39
C GLU A 128 -2.19 22.51 3.49
N ASN A 129 -0.96 22.15 3.12
CA ASN A 129 0.18 23.08 3.06
C ASN A 129 0.25 23.90 1.75
N ALA A 130 -0.58 23.59 0.75
CA ALA A 130 -0.61 24.33 -0.51
C ALA A 130 -1.45 25.61 -0.39
N ARG A 131 -1.02 26.66 -1.09
CA ARG A 131 -1.77 27.92 -1.16
C ARG A 131 -3.18 27.66 -1.70
N ASP A 132 -4.18 28.20 -1.01
CA ASP A 132 -5.61 28.06 -1.33
C ASP A 132 -6.06 26.58 -1.44
N GLN A 133 -5.36 25.67 -0.74
CA GLN A 133 -5.53 24.22 -0.79
C GLN A 133 -5.47 23.63 -2.22
N THR A 134 -4.67 24.24 -3.11
CA THR A 134 -4.64 23.92 -4.53
C THR A 134 -3.24 23.60 -5.04
N ILE A 135 -3.07 22.42 -5.64
CA ILE A 135 -1.83 21.99 -6.29
C ILE A 135 -1.89 22.40 -7.77
N ARG A 136 -0.94 23.26 -8.17
CA ARG A 136 -0.77 23.74 -9.54
C ARG A 136 0.58 23.25 -10.09
N GLY A 137 0.60 22.87 -11.37
CA GLY A 137 1.77 22.24 -11.99
C GLY A 137 1.85 20.75 -11.68
N VAL A 138 3.04 20.26 -11.31
CA VAL A 138 3.33 18.85 -11.05
C VAL A 138 3.90 18.68 -9.64
N LEU A 139 3.25 17.86 -8.81
CA LEU A 139 3.79 17.36 -7.54
C LEU A 139 4.06 15.86 -7.70
N ARG A 140 5.31 15.45 -7.50
CA ARG A 140 5.73 14.03 -7.51
C ARG A 140 6.23 13.63 -6.12
N SER A 141 5.80 12.46 -5.68
CA SER A 141 6.32 11.71 -4.53
C SER A 141 6.63 10.29 -5.01
N ASP A 142 7.16 9.44 -4.12
CA ASP A 142 7.37 8.02 -4.41
C ASP A 142 6.02 7.27 -4.52
N ASP A 143 5.06 7.60 -3.66
CA ASP A 143 3.74 6.94 -3.59
C ASP A 143 2.67 7.55 -4.53
N PHE A 144 2.90 8.73 -5.12
CA PHE A 144 1.89 9.42 -5.94
C PHE A 144 2.47 10.49 -6.89
N LEU A 145 1.69 10.82 -7.92
CA LEU A 145 1.96 11.92 -8.85
C LEU A 145 0.67 12.71 -9.11
N ILE A 146 0.67 14.01 -8.80
CA ILE A 146 -0.45 14.92 -9.03
C ILE A 146 -0.04 15.91 -10.12
N ARG A 147 -0.86 16.02 -11.16
CA ARG A 147 -0.73 17.02 -12.23
C ARG A 147 -1.98 17.89 -12.24
N GLY A 148 -1.85 19.12 -11.74
CA GLY A 148 -2.88 20.15 -11.79
C GLY A 148 -2.50 21.23 -12.80
N PRO A 149 -2.76 21.05 -14.11
CA PRO A 149 -2.62 22.13 -15.07
C PRO A 149 -3.70 23.20 -14.83
N ALA A 150 -3.60 24.32 -15.57
CA ALA A 150 -4.56 25.42 -15.46
C ALA A 150 -4.67 25.92 -13.99
N ASP A 151 -5.88 26.01 -13.45
CA ASP A 151 -6.08 26.51 -12.08
C ASP A 151 -5.70 25.49 -11.01
N GLY A 152 -5.38 24.25 -11.40
CA GLY A 152 -4.89 23.18 -10.54
C GLY A 152 -5.96 22.18 -10.09
N ILE A 153 -5.55 21.23 -9.26
CA ILE A 153 -6.48 20.38 -8.51
C ILE A 153 -6.60 20.99 -7.11
N ARG A 154 -7.83 21.17 -6.64
CA ARG A 154 -8.12 21.78 -5.34
C ARG A 154 -8.71 20.77 -4.39
N MET A 155 -8.26 20.79 -3.14
CA MET A 155 -8.95 20.08 -2.06
C MET A 155 -10.08 20.95 -1.52
N GLU A 156 -11.26 20.36 -1.36
CA GLU A 156 -12.47 21.01 -0.86
C GLU A 156 -13.06 20.21 0.30
N THR A 157 -13.52 20.90 1.34
CA THR A 157 -14.31 20.30 2.43
C THR A 157 -15.72 19.98 1.93
N VAL A 158 -16.23 18.81 2.28
CA VAL A 158 -17.60 18.38 1.96
C VAL A 158 -18.45 18.46 3.21
N GLU A 159 -19.45 19.33 3.22
CA GLU A 159 -20.40 19.46 4.33
C GLU A 159 -21.61 18.53 4.14
N GLY A 160 -22.12 17.98 5.24
CA GLY A 160 -23.37 17.21 5.26
C GLY A 160 -23.32 15.76 4.74
N HIS A 161 -22.19 15.29 4.20
CA HIS A 161 -22.02 13.88 3.82
C HIS A 161 -21.44 13.07 4.99
N PRO A 162 -22.02 11.91 5.38
CA PRO A 162 -21.55 11.15 6.56
C PRO A 162 -20.13 10.60 6.39
N ASP A 163 -19.79 10.07 5.21
CA ASP A 163 -18.52 9.37 4.97
C ASP A 163 -17.43 10.22 4.30
N ILE A 164 -17.73 11.45 3.87
CA ILE A 164 -16.80 12.28 3.07
C ILE A 164 -16.62 13.61 3.78
N SER A 165 -15.41 13.88 4.26
CA SER A 165 -15.03 15.17 4.84
C SER A 165 -14.28 16.06 3.86
N LYS A 166 -13.54 15.47 2.91
CA LYS A 166 -12.71 16.17 1.92
C LYS A 166 -12.82 15.49 0.55
N CYS A 167 -12.65 16.25 -0.51
CA CYS A 167 -12.54 15.76 -1.88
C CYS A 167 -11.55 16.58 -2.71
N PHE A 168 -11.15 16.05 -3.87
CA PHE A 168 -10.24 16.69 -4.82
C PHE A 168 -11.01 17.05 -6.09
N ALA A 169 -11.20 18.35 -6.32
CA ALA A 169 -11.91 18.92 -7.46
C ALA A 169 -10.94 19.30 -8.59
N PHE A 170 -11.23 18.81 -9.79
CA PHE A 170 -10.44 19.04 -10.99
C PHE A 170 -10.86 20.34 -11.71
N SER A 171 -9.96 20.90 -12.51
CA SER A 171 -10.16 22.14 -13.28
C SER A 171 -10.61 21.85 -14.73
N TYR A 172 -10.53 22.86 -15.61
CA TYR A 172 -11.00 22.82 -17.00
C TYR A 172 -10.03 22.16 -18.00
N THR A 173 -8.79 21.94 -17.59
CA THR A 173 -7.78 21.19 -18.38
C THR A 173 -7.53 19.83 -17.72
N SER A 174 -7.21 18.79 -18.50
CA SER A 174 -6.94 17.42 -18.00
C SER A 174 -5.92 17.39 -16.88
N GLY A 175 -6.41 17.34 -15.64
CA GLY A 175 -5.61 17.06 -14.46
C GLY A 175 -5.55 15.56 -14.20
N ALA A 176 -4.53 15.12 -13.46
CA ALA A 176 -4.37 13.73 -13.09
C ALA A 176 -3.93 13.58 -11.63
N ILE A 177 -4.46 12.56 -10.94
CA ILE A 177 -3.94 12.02 -9.69
C ILE A 177 -3.57 10.57 -9.95
N LEU A 178 -2.29 10.24 -9.83
CA LEU A 178 -1.79 8.88 -9.88
C LEU A 178 -1.35 8.44 -8.49
N VAL A 179 -1.62 7.19 -8.12
CA VAL A 179 -1.12 6.53 -6.91
C VAL A 179 -0.32 5.30 -7.32
N PHE A 180 0.84 5.13 -6.71
CA PHE A 180 1.74 3.99 -6.92
C PHE A 180 1.82 3.18 -5.63
N ILE A 181 1.82 1.85 -5.75
CA ILE A 181 1.97 0.93 -4.60
C ILE A 181 2.92 -0.18 -5.01
N ASP A 182 4.06 -0.31 -4.33
CA ASP A 182 4.86 -1.53 -4.31
C ASP A 182 4.30 -2.44 -3.19
N PHE A 183 3.65 -3.54 -3.57
CA PHE A 183 3.08 -4.51 -2.63
C PHE A 183 4.14 -5.11 -1.70
N VAL A 184 5.34 -5.34 -2.22
CA VAL A 184 6.45 -5.88 -1.43
C VAL A 184 6.93 -4.83 -0.45
N SER A 185 7.09 -3.55 -0.82
CA SER A 185 7.40 -2.47 0.13
C SER A 185 6.36 -2.39 1.25
N HIS A 186 5.08 -2.52 0.88
CA HIS A 186 3.91 -2.49 1.75
C HIS A 186 3.76 -3.73 2.64
N GLY A 187 4.69 -4.69 2.57
CA GLY A 187 4.73 -5.85 3.46
C GLY A 187 3.84 -7.02 3.02
N ILE A 188 3.36 -7.04 1.77
CA ILE A 188 2.77 -8.23 1.17
C ILE A 188 3.88 -9.12 0.63
N ASP A 189 3.96 -10.36 1.11
CA ASP A 189 5.01 -11.30 0.69
C ASP A 189 4.86 -11.68 -0.81
N PRO A 190 5.95 -11.71 -1.60
CA PRO A 190 5.88 -11.94 -3.05
C PRO A 190 5.11 -13.20 -3.47
N TRP A 191 5.25 -14.28 -2.70
CA TRP A 191 4.59 -15.56 -2.96
C TRP A 191 3.05 -15.46 -2.90
N VAL A 192 2.50 -14.50 -2.15
CA VAL A 192 1.06 -14.23 -2.10
C VAL A 192 0.58 -13.69 -3.45
N MET A 193 1.34 -12.78 -4.04
CA MET A 193 1.02 -12.21 -5.36
C MET A 193 1.20 -13.23 -6.50
N ASP A 194 2.03 -14.27 -6.31
CA ASP A 194 2.31 -15.28 -7.34
C ASP A 194 1.36 -16.47 -7.29
N TYR A 195 1.21 -17.09 -6.12
CA TYR A 195 0.48 -18.35 -5.93
C TYR A 195 -0.94 -18.15 -5.38
N VAL A 196 -1.17 -17.17 -4.50
CA VAL A 196 -2.51 -16.90 -3.97
C VAL A 196 -3.32 -16.04 -4.94
N ARG A 197 -2.68 -15.00 -5.50
CA ARG A 197 -3.31 -14.00 -6.38
C ARG A 197 -4.63 -13.47 -5.78
N PRO A 198 -4.56 -12.78 -4.62
CA PRO A 198 -5.73 -12.26 -3.91
C PRO A 198 -6.50 -11.24 -4.75
N LYS A 199 -7.79 -11.06 -4.46
CA LYS A 199 -8.58 -10.04 -5.15
C LYS A 199 -8.13 -8.66 -4.67
N ILE A 200 -7.80 -7.76 -5.61
CA ILE A 200 -7.39 -6.39 -5.30
C ILE A 200 -8.58 -5.50 -5.64
N ARG A 201 -9.18 -4.87 -4.64
CA ARG A 201 -10.33 -3.98 -4.79
C ARG A 201 -9.86 -2.54 -4.60
N ILE A 202 -10.07 -1.71 -5.62
CA ILE A 202 -9.83 -0.27 -5.57
C ILE A 202 -11.20 0.39 -5.59
N SER A 203 -11.49 1.21 -4.59
CA SER A 203 -12.76 1.94 -4.48
C SER A 203 -12.53 3.41 -4.19
N GLN A 204 -13.42 4.25 -4.69
CA GLN A 204 -13.43 5.69 -4.45
C GLN A 204 -14.85 6.24 -4.61
N LYS A 205 -15.11 7.40 -4.00
CA LYS A 205 -16.35 8.16 -4.23
C LYS A 205 -16.10 9.26 -5.25
N VAL A 206 -17.01 9.44 -6.20
CA VAL A 206 -16.90 10.48 -7.23
C VAL A 206 -18.18 11.33 -7.29
N SER A 207 -18.04 12.56 -7.76
CA SER A 207 -19.18 13.45 -8.01
C SER A 207 -18.80 14.51 -9.04
N HIS A 208 -19.74 15.36 -9.43
CA HIS A 208 -19.51 16.54 -10.26
C HIS A 208 -20.42 17.68 -9.78
N ARG A 209 -20.32 18.87 -10.39
CA ARG A 209 -21.23 19.98 -10.08
C ARG A 209 -22.45 19.93 -10.99
N ASN A 210 -23.63 20.20 -10.45
CA ASN A 210 -24.87 20.21 -11.24
C ASN A 210 -24.88 21.29 -12.35
N ASP A 211 -24.12 22.37 -12.21
CA ASP A 211 -24.10 23.49 -13.15
C ASP A 211 -23.08 23.37 -14.29
N CYS A 212 -22.27 22.30 -14.34
CA CYS A 212 -21.26 22.09 -15.38
C CYS A 212 -21.14 20.62 -15.77
N SER A 213 -21.01 20.33 -17.07
CA SER A 213 -20.64 18.99 -17.51
C SER A 213 -19.20 18.67 -17.09
N ALA A 214 -18.91 17.39 -16.87
CA ALA A 214 -17.60 16.92 -16.39
C ALA A 214 -17.27 15.56 -16.98
N ARG A 215 -15.99 15.22 -17.10
CA ARG A 215 -15.53 13.87 -17.45
C ARG A 215 -14.46 13.38 -16.49
N LEU A 216 -14.54 12.11 -16.11
CA LEU A 216 -13.56 11.41 -15.28
C LEU A 216 -13.21 10.06 -15.91
N SER A 217 -11.90 9.80 -16.04
CA SER A 217 -11.33 8.49 -16.29
C SER A 217 -10.75 7.95 -14.98
N PHE A 218 -11.16 6.76 -14.60
CA PHE A 218 -10.61 6.01 -13.47
C PHE A 218 -10.04 4.70 -14.00
N ALA A 219 -8.73 4.49 -13.86
CA ALA A 219 -8.05 3.30 -14.37
C ALA A 219 -7.11 2.70 -13.32
N VAL A 220 -6.92 1.38 -13.38
CA VAL A 220 -6.00 0.63 -12.53
C VAL A 220 -5.19 -0.34 -13.37
N GLN A 221 -3.89 -0.45 -13.09
CA GLN A 221 -2.99 -1.40 -13.75
C GLN A 221 -2.07 -2.10 -12.75
N LEU A 222 -1.98 -3.42 -12.84
CA LEU A 222 -0.92 -4.22 -12.21
C LEU A 222 0.30 -4.28 -13.13
N ASN A 223 1.46 -4.06 -12.51
CA ASN A 223 2.75 -3.95 -13.19
C ASN A 223 3.78 -4.88 -12.53
N TYR A 224 4.75 -5.32 -13.32
CA TYR A 224 5.93 -6.02 -12.82
C TYR A 224 6.87 -5.04 -12.10
N ASN A 225 7.10 -3.86 -12.71
CA ASN A 225 8.11 -2.89 -12.28
C ASN A 225 7.48 -1.50 -12.02
N GLU A 226 8.12 -0.69 -11.18
CA GLU A 226 7.64 0.65 -10.76
C GLU A 226 7.39 1.61 -11.92
N THR A 227 8.19 1.53 -12.99
CA THR A 227 8.26 2.55 -14.04
C THR A 227 7.34 2.33 -15.23
N GLN A 228 6.68 1.17 -15.34
CA GLN A 228 5.95 0.73 -16.54
C GLN A 228 4.75 1.63 -16.93
N TRP A 229 4.26 2.48 -16.02
CA TRP A 229 3.15 3.39 -16.27
C TRP A 229 3.51 4.89 -16.21
N ILE A 230 4.78 5.21 -15.99
CA ILE A 230 5.22 6.59 -15.67
C ILE A 230 5.56 7.40 -16.93
N GLN A 231 5.76 6.75 -18.09
CA GLN A 231 6.40 7.37 -19.25
C GLN A 231 5.45 8.28 -20.06
N GLU A 232 4.25 7.83 -20.39
CA GLU A 232 3.25 8.63 -21.11
C GLU A 232 1.86 8.41 -20.52
N ILE A 233 1.34 9.44 -19.84
CA ILE A 233 0.08 9.34 -19.07
C ILE A 233 -1.08 8.97 -19.99
N GLY A 234 -1.62 7.77 -19.80
CA GLY A 234 -2.88 7.32 -20.40
C GLY A 234 -2.76 6.61 -21.75
N MET A 235 -1.56 6.44 -22.33
CA MET A 235 -1.43 5.60 -23.53
C MET A 235 -1.30 4.12 -23.17
N ARG A 236 -2.43 3.41 -23.33
CA ARG A 236 -2.60 1.98 -23.12
C ARG A 236 -1.63 1.16 -23.98
N GLN A 237 -0.54 0.66 -23.40
CA GLN A 237 0.45 -0.23 -24.06
C GLN A 237 -0.06 -1.67 -24.29
N THR A 238 -1.36 -1.83 -24.45
CA THR A 238 -1.98 -3.13 -24.74
C THR A 238 -3.06 -2.91 -25.78
N ASN A 239 -2.97 -3.64 -26.89
CA ASN A 239 -3.99 -3.66 -27.93
C ASN A 239 -5.39 -3.90 -27.35
N GLU A 240 -6.41 -3.45 -28.09
CA GLU A 240 -7.83 -3.45 -27.75
C GLU A 240 -8.39 -4.84 -27.39
N ASN A 241 -8.11 -5.31 -26.17
CA ASN A 241 -8.64 -6.54 -25.61
C ASN A 241 -9.59 -6.23 -24.45
N VAL A 242 -10.70 -6.95 -24.42
CA VAL A 242 -11.87 -6.66 -23.56
C VAL A 242 -11.84 -7.46 -22.25
N ASP A 243 -10.96 -8.47 -22.14
CA ASP A 243 -10.78 -9.32 -20.94
C ASP A 243 -9.39 -9.13 -20.30
N GLN A 244 -8.97 -7.88 -20.10
CA GLN A 244 -7.68 -7.57 -19.48
C GLN A 244 -7.70 -7.86 -17.97
N LYS A 245 -6.81 -8.74 -17.53
CA LYS A 245 -6.73 -9.17 -16.12
C LYS A 245 -5.79 -8.29 -15.31
N ARG A 246 -4.82 -7.65 -15.97
CA ARG A 246 -3.90 -6.67 -15.36
C ARG A 246 -4.47 -5.25 -15.31
N PHE A 247 -5.31 -4.88 -16.28
CA PHE A 247 -5.81 -3.52 -16.46
C PHE A 247 -7.34 -3.45 -16.43
N LYS A 248 -7.91 -2.49 -15.70
CA LYS A 248 -9.34 -2.14 -15.79
C LYS A 248 -9.53 -0.63 -15.73
N SER A 249 -10.53 -0.13 -16.46
CA SER A 249 -10.87 1.30 -16.47
C SER A 249 -12.37 1.55 -16.61
N VAL A 250 -12.85 2.60 -15.95
CA VAL A 250 -14.19 3.18 -16.14
C VAL A 250 -14.02 4.63 -16.56
N ASN A 251 -14.73 5.03 -17.61
CA ASN A 251 -14.84 6.41 -18.04
C ASN A 251 -16.29 6.84 -17.88
N LYS A 252 -16.53 8.02 -17.32
CA LYS A 252 -17.87 8.62 -17.27
C LYS A 252 -17.80 10.08 -17.66
N GLU A 253 -18.82 10.49 -18.39
CA GLU A 253 -19.13 11.89 -18.66
C GLU A 253 -20.49 12.17 -18.02
N TRP A 254 -20.61 13.32 -17.36
CA TRP A 254 -21.85 13.82 -16.78
C TRP A 254 -22.32 15.03 -17.57
N GLU A 255 -23.61 15.08 -17.87
CA GLU A 255 -24.25 16.21 -18.53
C GLU A 255 -24.51 17.35 -17.55
N GLN A 256 -24.65 18.57 -18.09
CA GLN A 256 -25.08 19.72 -17.30
C GLN A 256 -26.51 19.47 -16.76
N TRP A 257 -26.78 19.87 -15.53
CA TRP A 257 -28.07 19.73 -14.82
C TRP A 257 -28.49 18.28 -14.51
N SER A 258 -27.55 17.32 -14.51
CA SER A 258 -27.83 15.90 -14.29
C SER A 258 -27.87 15.44 -12.81
N GLY A 259 -27.77 16.37 -11.85
CA GLY A 259 -27.76 16.11 -10.42
C GLY A 259 -26.36 15.81 -9.85
N SER A 260 -26.00 16.46 -8.74
CA SER A 260 -24.65 16.34 -8.13
C SER A 260 -24.64 15.41 -6.91
N GLU A 261 -24.97 14.14 -7.12
CA GLU A 261 -24.88 13.10 -6.08
C GLU A 261 -23.47 12.48 -6.00
N TRP A 262 -23.18 11.78 -4.91
CA TRP A 262 -21.93 11.03 -4.74
C TRP A 262 -22.11 9.57 -5.15
N GLU A 263 -21.33 9.11 -6.12
CA GLU A 263 -21.35 7.75 -6.64
C GLU A 263 -20.18 6.92 -6.07
N ASP A 264 -20.43 5.65 -5.73
CA ASP A 264 -19.39 4.69 -5.39
C ASP A 264 -18.84 4.01 -6.65
N TRP A 265 -17.56 4.24 -6.95
CA TRP A 265 -16.84 3.58 -8.04
C TRP A 265 -15.92 2.50 -7.48
N VAL A 266 -15.96 1.32 -8.09
CA VAL A 266 -15.19 0.15 -7.66
C VAL A 266 -14.60 -0.55 -8.88
N LEU A 267 -13.29 -0.79 -8.86
CA LEU A 267 -12.59 -1.67 -9.79
C LEU A 267 -11.97 -2.84 -9.02
N GLU A 268 -12.21 -4.06 -9.48
CA GLU A 268 -11.67 -5.28 -8.85
C GLU A 268 -10.77 -6.03 -9.82
N LEU A 269 -9.50 -6.23 -9.45
CA LEU A 269 -8.54 -7.04 -10.19
C LEU A 269 -8.49 -8.45 -9.59
N ASN A 270 -8.72 -9.44 -10.45
CA ASN A 270 -8.87 -10.84 -10.11
C ASN A 270 -8.33 -11.72 -11.26
N GLY A 271 -7.77 -12.88 -10.93
CA GLY A 271 -7.27 -13.83 -11.93
C GLY A 271 -6.05 -13.35 -12.74
N TYR A 272 -5.40 -12.26 -12.33
CA TYR A 272 -4.17 -11.73 -12.96
C TYR A 272 -3.03 -12.78 -13.01
N PRO A 273 -2.05 -12.60 -13.90
CA PRO A 273 -0.87 -13.48 -13.98
C PRO A 273 0.07 -13.34 -12.78
N SER A 274 1.01 -14.27 -12.64
CA SER A 274 2.01 -14.22 -11.57
C SER A 274 3.12 -13.19 -11.86
N GLY A 275 3.88 -12.79 -10.83
CA GLY A 275 4.96 -11.81 -10.95
C GLY A 275 4.53 -10.34 -10.78
N MET A 276 3.23 -10.05 -10.60
CA MET A 276 2.78 -8.68 -10.30
C MET A 276 3.36 -8.21 -8.96
N ARG A 277 3.93 -7.00 -8.93
CA ARG A 277 4.53 -6.39 -7.71
C ARG A 277 4.07 -4.97 -7.45
N HIS A 278 3.62 -4.28 -8.49
CA HIS A 278 3.26 -2.87 -8.43
C HIS A 278 1.81 -2.68 -8.86
N LEU A 279 1.11 -1.72 -8.25
CA LEU A 279 -0.18 -1.21 -8.71
C LEU A 279 -0.04 0.27 -9.04
N THR A 280 -0.64 0.67 -10.16
CA THR A 280 -0.87 2.08 -10.49
C THR A 280 -2.36 2.33 -10.57
N VAL A 281 -2.82 3.39 -9.91
CA VAL A 281 -4.20 3.88 -9.95
C VAL A 281 -4.18 5.28 -10.55
N LEU A 282 -4.99 5.53 -11.59
CA LEU A 282 -5.17 6.84 -12.24
C LEU A 282 -6.58 7.36 -12.00
N ASN A 283 -6.65 8.64 -11.66
CA ASN A 283 -7.81 9.49 -11.89
C ASN A 283 -7.41 10.64 -12.82
N GLU A 284 -7.95 10.68 -14.04
CA GLU A 284 -7.79 11.82 -14.96
C GLU A 284 -9.13 12.53 -15.13
N GLY A 285 -9.19 13.83 -14.82
CA GLY A 285 -10.44 14.60 -14.81
C GLY A 285 -10.30 15.97 -15.47
N LYS A 286 -11.38 16.42 -16.10
CA LYS A 286 -11.60 17.83 -16.46
C LYS A 286 -13.08 18.15 -16.57
N ASP A 287 -13.41 19.44 -16.61
CA ASP A 287 -14.75 19.89 -17.02
C ASP A 287 -15.05 19.63 -18.51
N GLY A 288 -16.31 19.86 -18.90
CA GLY A 288 -16.78 19.82 -20.28
C GLY A 288 -17.07 21.20 -20.89
N LEU A 289 -17.03 22.29 -20.12
CA LEU A 289 -17.41 23.66 -20.56
C LEU A 289 -16.24 24.65 -20.62
N PHE A 290 -15.04 24.25 -20.21
CA PHE A 290 -13.83 25.07 -20.16
C PHE A 290 -13.96 26.33 -19.29
N TRP A 291 -14.55 26.18 -18.10
CA TRP A 291 -14.81 27.27 -17.15
C TRP A 291 -13.69 27.41 -16.12
N ALA A 292 -13.13 28.63 -16.03
CA ALA A 292 -12.09 28.96 -15.05
C ALA A 292 -12.54 28.66 -13.61
N GLY A 293 -11.71 27.96 -12.85
CA GLY A 293 -12.00 27.40 -11.54
C GLY A 293 -11.93 25.87 -11.48
N HIS A 294 -12.66 25.29 -10.52
CA HIS A 294 -12.71 23.85 -10.25
C HIS A 294 -14.12 23.32 -10.54
N TYR A 295 -14.46 23.29 -11.83
CA TYR A 295 -15.77 22.87 -12.34
C TYR A 295 -15.78 21.42 -12.86
N GLY A 296 -14.62 20.75 -12.85
CA GLY A 296 -14.49 19.35 -13.27
C GLY A 296 -15.04 18.35 -12.23
N PRO A 297 -14.75 17.05 -12.43
CA PRO A 297 -15.17 16.02 -11.48
C PRO A 297 -14.50 16.21 -10.12
N LYS A 298 -15.08 15.59 -9.11
CA LYS A 298 -14.58 15.49 -7.75
C LYS A 298 -14.32 14.03 -7.39
N VAL A 299 -13.22 13.76 -6.70
CA VAL A 299 -12.85 12.41 -6.24
C VAL A 299 -12.53 12.43 -4.75
N ALA A 300 -12.98 11.42 -4.01
CA ALA A 300 -12.82 11.29 -2.56
C ALA A 300 -12.62 9.83 -2.14
N ASN A 301 -12.15 9.61 -0.92
CA ASN A 301 -12.07 8.29 -0.26
C ASN A 301 -11.43 7.18 -1.12
N ILE A 302 -10.29 7.47 -1.77
CA ILE A 302 -9.54 6.46 -2.52
C ILE A 302 -9.00 5.42 -1.54
N GLN A 303 -9.38 4.16 -1.75
CA GLN A 303 -9.03 3.01 -0.91
C GLN A 303 -8.59 1.83 -1.79
N ILE A 304 -7.47 1.18 -1.43
CA ILE A 304 -7.03 -0.08 -2.02
C ILE A 304 -7.09 -1.16 -0.94
N GLN A 305 -7.72 -2.28 -1.26
CA GLN A 305 -7.91 -3.42 -0.36
C GLN A 305 -7.39 -4.71 -1.01
N ILE A 306 -6.61 -5.48 -0.24
CA ILE A 306 -6.04 -6.76 -0.68
C ILE A 306 -6.83 -7.87 0.01
N ILE A 307 -7.80 -8.42 -0.71
CA ILE A 307 -8.79 -9.35 -0.19
C ILE A 307 -8.29 -10.78 -0.45
N MET A 308 -7.76 -11.39 0.61
CA MET A 308 -7.36 -12.80 0.61
C MET A 308 -8.58 -13.72 0.43
N PRO A 309 -8.45 -14.86 -0.26
CA PRO A 309 -9.53 -15.85 -0.37
C PRO A 309 -9.96 -16.41 0.99
N GLU A 310 -11.22 -16.84 1.12
CA GLU A 310 -11.73 -17.51 2.33
C GLU A 310 -11.08 -18.89 2.55
N THR A 311 -10.77 -19.60 1.47
CA THR A 311 -10.06 -20.88 1.53
C THR A 311 -8.57 -20.68 1.23
N PRO A 312 -7.65 -21.21 2.06
CA PRO A 312 -6.21 -21.07 1.84
C PRO A 312 -5.70 -21.98 0.71
N MET A 313 -5.99 -21.57 -0.54
CA MET A 313 -5.63 -22.31 -1.74
C MET A 313 -4.41 -21.70 -2.46
N LEU A 314 -3.50 -22.56 -2.93
CA LEU A 314 -2.43 -22.16 -3.84
C LEU A 314 -2.83 -22.49 -5.28
N LYS A 315 -2.47 -21.60 -6.20
CA LYS A 315 -2.60 -21.79 -7.64
C LYS A 315 -1.20 -21.96 -8.20
N GLN A 316 -1.06 -22.77 -9.26
CA GLN A 316 0.16 -22.75 -10.07
C GLN A 316 0.48 -21.32 -10.57
N LEU A 317 1.74 -21.09 -10.93
CA LEU A 317 2.15 -19.86 -11.61
C LEU A 317 1.33 -19.70 -12.89
N ALA A 318 0.86 -18.49 -13.16
CA ALA A 318 0.19 -18.17 -14.43
C ALA A 318 1.10 -17.30 -15.28
N ALA A 319 1.40 -17.77 -16.49
CA ALA A 319 2.02 -16.98 -17.52
C ALA A 319 1.14 -15.78 -17.89
N ASP A 320 1.79 -14.69 -18.29
CA ASP A 320 1.13 -13.45 -18.69
C ASP A 320 1.00 -13.39 -20.21
N THR A 321 -0.20 -13.69 -20.71
CA THR A 321 -0.55 -13.59 -22.13
C THR A 321 -0.72 -12.14 -22.60
N GLU A 322 -0.74 -11.17 -21.68
CA GLU A 322 -0.83 -9.73 -21.96
C GLU A 322 0.56 -9.06 -21.91
N LYS A 323 1.63 -9.81 -21.63
CA LYS A 323 3.00 -9.30 -21.47
C LYS A 323 3.53 -8.71 -22.76
N CYS A 324 4.07 -7.49 -22.69
CA CYS A 324 4.61 -6.77 -23.84
C CYS A 324 6.13 -6.54 -23.71
N ARG A 325 6.79 -6.06 -24.77
CA ARG A 325 8.26 -5.90 -24.80
C ARG A 325 8.77 -4.93 -23.73
N GLU A 326 7.96 -3.92 -23.46
CA GLU A 326 8.14 -2.86 -22.47
C GLU A 326 8.07 -3.42 -21.03
N ASP A 327 7.45 -4.59 -20.82
CA ASP A 327 7.47 -5.27 -19.53
C ASP A 327 8.88 -5.82 -19.20
N GLU A 328 9.65 -6.21 -20.21
CA GLU A 328 10.97 -6.85 -20.07
C GLU A 328 12.13 -5.84 -20.09
N ALA A 329 12.02 -4.84 -20.96
CA ALA A 329 12.96 -3.73 -21.07
C ALA A 329 12.25 -2.42 -20.64
N PRO A 330 12.05 -2.18 -19.33
CA PRO A 330 11.52 -0.91 -18.87
C PRO A 330 12.50 0.19 -19.30
N VAL A 331 12.07 1.02 -20.25
CA VAL A 331 12.91 2.05 -20.86
C VAL A 331 13.45 2.95 -19.75
N ALA A 332 14.75 3.23 -19.75
CA ALA A 332 15.32 4.14 -18.77
C ALA A 332 14.70 5.53 -18.97
N VAL A 333 14.33 6.20 -17.87
CA VAL A 333 13.82 7.58 -17.95
C VAL A 333 14.99 8.51 -18.26
N GLU A 334 15.33 8.63 -19.55
CA GLU A 334 16.10 9.77 -20.04
C GLU A 334 15.16 10.98 -20.06
N GLU A 335 15.44 11.95 -19.19
CA GLU A 335 14.67 13.18 -19.08
C GLU A 335 14.88 14.04 -20.33
N GLU A 336 14.09 13.78 -21.39
CA GLU A 336 14.05 14.67 -22.54
C GLU A 336 13.47 16.03 -22.09
N ASN A 337 14.38 17.01 -22.00
CA ASN A 337 14.21 18.31 -21.36
C ASN A 337 13.28 19.24 -22.18
N ARG A 338 12.02 18.85 -22.37
CA ARG A 338 10.97 19.67 -22.98
C ARG A 338 10.45 20.64 -21.93
N PHE A 339 10.53 21.94 -22.23
CA PHE A 339 10.41 23.08 -21.32
C PHE A 339 11.64 23.28 -20.41
N GLY A 340 12.69 23.85 -21.00
CA GLY A 340 13.92 24.14 -20.28
C GLY A 340 13.75 25.23 -19.21
N PHE A 341 13.90 24.82 -17.94
CA PHE A 341 14.62 25.57 -16.91
C PHE A 341 15.47 24.58 -16.09
N GLY A 342 16.57 25.06 -15.52
CA GLY A 342 17.70 24.21 -15.17
C GLY A 342 17.52 23.23 -14.01
N GLY A 343 17.65 21.94 -14.30
CA GLY A 343 18.69 21.11 -13.71
C GLY A 343 18.58 20.70 -12.23
N HIS A 344 17.99 19.53 -11.98
CA HIS A 344 18.39 18.65 -10.89
C HIS A 344 18.57 17.22 -11.39
N ARG A 345 19.81 16.70 -11.37
CA ARG A 345 20.09 15.30 -11.72
C ARG A 345 19.47 14.37 -10.69
N LEU A 346 18.56 13.49 -11.11
CA LEU A 346 18.05 12.41 -10.27
C LEU A 346 19.18 11.47 -9.83
N ARG A 347 19.17 11.11 -8.54
CA ARG A 347 19.90 9.94 -8.05
C ARG A 347 19.08 8.70 -8.41
N LEU A 348 19.60 7.88 -9.30
CA LEU A 348 19.10 6.51 -9.50
C LEU A 348 19.10 5.75 -8.17
N ARG A 349 18.07 4.90 -7.99
CA ARG A 349 17.83 4.06 -6.80
C ARG A 349 18.86 2.93 -6.66
N HIS A 350 20.12 3.28 -6.40
CA HIS A 350 21.14 2.31 -5.99
C HIS A 350 20.80 1.78 -4.60
N GLY A 351 20.12 0.62 -4.52
CA GLY A 351 19.90 -0.07 -3.25
C GLY A 351 18.73 -1.05 -3.16
N MET A 352 17.77 -1.02 -4.09
CA MET A 352 16.70 -2.03 -4.13
C MET A 352 16.87 -2.92 -5.34
N TRP A 353 17.31 -4.15 -5.08
CA TRP A 353 17.21 -5.27 -6.00
C TRP A 353 15.73 -5.41 -6.36
N ALA A 354 15.35 -5.10 -7.60
CA ALA A 354 14.03 -5.43 -8.10
C ALA A 354 13.84 -6.94 -7.89
N VAL A 355 12.82 -7.33 -7.13
CA VAL A 355 12.50 -8.74 -6.92
C VAL A 355 12.23 -9.31 -8.32
N PRO A 356 13.04 -10.25 -8.82
CA PRO A 356 12.87 -10.72 -10.18
C PRO A 356 11.44 -11.28 -10.35
N PRO A 357 10.82 -11.08 -11.53
CA PRO A 357 9.51 -11.65 -11.79
C PRO A 357 9.58 -13.16 -11.58
N ALA A 358 8.48 -13.76 -11.12
CA ALA A 358 8.42 -15.20 -10.88
C ALA A 358 8.76 -15.95 -12.18
N GLN A 359 9.98 -16.49 -12.26
CA GLN A 359 10.44 -17.19 -13.45
C GLN A 359 9.70 -18.52 -13.56
N PHE A 360 9.00 -18.69 -14.67
CA PHE A 360 8.52 -20.00 -15.08
C PHE A 360 9.77 -20.79 -15.48
N ARG A 361 10.17 -21.75 -14.64
CA ARG A 361 11.20 -22.71 -15.04
C ARG A 361 10.49 -23.77 -15.88
N GLU A 362 10.41 -23.49 -17.18
CA GLU A 362 10.19 -24.56 -18.15
C GLU A 362 11.24 -25.64 -17.87
N MET A 363 10.84 -26.91 -17.90
CA MET A 363 11.84 -27.96 -17.92
C MET A 363 12.52 -27.84 -19.27
N GLU A 364 13.80 -27.45 -19.24
CA GLU A 364 14.68 -27.70 -20.37
C GLU A 364 14.71 -29.23 -20.52
N ASP A 365 14.00 -29.74 -21.53
CA ASP A 365 14.12 -31.12 -21.96
C ASP A 365 15.53 -31.26 -22.54
N ASP A 366 16.48 -31.64 -21.68
CA ASP A 366 17.86 -32.02 -22.03
C ASP A 366 17.82 -33.31 -22.88
N GLU A 367 17.38 -33.22 -24.14
CA GLU A 367 17.66 -34.21 -25.18
C GLU A 367 19.10 -34.01 -25.70
N ASP A 368 20.08 -34.38 -24.87
CA ASP A 368 21.48 -34.59 -25.30
C ASP A 368 21.58 -35.90 -26.12
N GLU A 369 21.91 -35.79 -27.42
CA GLU A 369 22.50 -36.86 -28.26
C GLU A 369 24.02 -36.73 -28.36
#